data_AF-A0A835KNT5-F1
#
_entry.id   AF-A0A835KNT5-F1
#
_cell.length_a   1.000
_cell.length_b   1.000
_cell.length_c   1.000
_cell.angle_alpha   90.00
_cell.angle_beta   90.00
_cell.angle_gamma   90.00
#
_symmetry.space_group_name_H-M   'P 1'
#
loop_
_entity.id
_entity.type
_entity.pdbx_description
1 polymer ?
#
loop_
_entity_poly.entity_id
_entity_poly.type
_entity_poly.pdbx_seq_one_letter_code
_entity_poly.pdbx_strand_id
1 'polypeptide(L)'
;MLKEMGMDAYRFSISWSRILPKGTLEGGINYQGIQYYKNLINLLKQNGIEPYVTIFHWDTPQALQDKYGGFLSRRIVKDYTDFAKVCFEHFGDKVKNWFTFNEPHIFSSFSYGTGGHAPGRCSPGGTCAIPHGDSLSEPYRVGHHLLLAHAEVANLYKSYKVGTDGRIGMALDVMYFEPYDEETFLDKQARERAIDFNLGWFMEPVFRGDYPFSMRSLVGNRLPYFRDDEKEKLVHSYDMMGLNYYTSMFAEHIDLSSGFSPMVNTEDSYARLTCKNIVGD
;
A
#
# COMPACT_ATOMS: atom_id res chain seq x y z
N MET A 1 -29.07 5.79 2.46
CA MET A 1 -28.10 6.00 1.37
C MET A 1 -27.70 4.71 0.64
N LEU A 2 -26.73 3.89 1.10
CA LEU A 2 -26.24 2.73 0.30
C LEU A 2 -27.36 1.78 -0.18
N LYS A 3 -28.29 1.45 0.72
CA LYS A 3 -29.47 0.65 0.39
C LYS A 3 -30.43 1.33 -0.58
N GLU A 4 -30.66 2.63 -0.40
CA GLU A 4 -31.52 3.43 -1.28
C GLU A 4 -30.93 3.54 -2.69
N MET A 5 -29.59 3.53 -2.80
CA MET A 5 -28.87 3.51 -4.07
C MET A 5 -28.81 2.12 -4.71
N GLY A 6 -29.24 1.06 -4.00
CA GLY A 6 -29.17 -0.31 -4.50
C GLY A 6 -27.75 -0.88 -4.59
N MET A 7 -26.82 -0.45 -3.73
CA MET A 7 -25.44 -0.94 -3.73
C MET A 7 -25.33 -2.36 -3.17
N ASP A 8 -24.60 -3.24 -3.85
CA ASP A 8 -24.38 -4.63 -3.42
C ASP A 8 -23.31 -4.77 -2.32
N ALA A 9 -22.36 -3.84 -2.28
CA ALA A 9 -21.22 -3.90 -1.38
C ALA A 9 -20.85 -2.53 -0.84
N TYR A 10 -20.14 -2.53 0.30
CA TYR A 10 -19.56 -1.33 0.87
C TYR A 10 -18.12 -1.58 1.32
N ARG A 11 -17.21 -0.80 0.75
CA ARG A 11 -15.80 -0.80 1.15
C ARG A 11 -15.55 0.27 2.21
N PHE A 12 -15.05 -0.13 3.38
CA PHE A 12 -14.66 0.78 4.46
C PHE A 12 -13.37 0.30 5.13
N SER A 13 -12.76 1.13 5.99
CA SER A 13 -11.58 0.75 6.77
C SER A 13 -11.85 0.65 8.27
N ILE A 14 -11.08 -0.21 8.93
CA ILE A 14 -11.04 -0.29 10.40
C ILE A 14 -9.90 0.61 10.88
N SER A 15 -10.18 1.46 11.86
CA SER A 15 -9.17 2.34 12.41
C SER A 15 -8.30 1.60 13.43
N TRP A 16 -7.00 1.48 13.16
CA TRP A 16 -6.06 0.75 14.02
C TRP A 16 -6.03 1.37 15.42
N SER A 17 -5.85 2.68 15.52
CA SER A 17 -5.81 3.38 16.82
C SER A 17 -7.15 3.33 17.57
N ARG A 18 -8.27 3.10 16.88
CA ARG A 18 -9.58 2.88 17.54
C ARG A 18 -9.68 1.51 18.18
N ILE A 19 -9.11 0.46 17.56
CA ILE A 19 -9.15 -0.92 18.06
C ILE A 19 -8.04 -1.16 19.10
N LEU A 20 -6.82 -0.71 18.81
CA LEU A 20 -5.65 -0.79 19.68
C LEU A 20 -5.12 0.64 19.92
N PRO A 21 -5.56 1.34 20.98
CA PRO A 21 -5.19 2.75 21.22
C PRO A 21 -3.69 3.02 21.37
N LYS A 22 -2.93 2.03 21.84
CA LYS A 22 -1.45 2.10 21.90
C LYS A 22 -0.77 1.34 20.75
N GLY A 23 -1.55 0.92 19.76
CA GLY A 23 -1.12 0.17 18.58
C GLY A 23 -0.74 -1.29 18.80
N THR A 24 -0.67 -1.75 20.05
CA THR A 24 -0.22 -3.10 20.41
C THR A 24 -1.26 -3.83 21.27
N LEU A 25 -1.24 -5.16 21.28
CA LEU A 25 -2.07 -5.98 22.16
C LEU A 25 -1.78 -5.75 23.65
N GLU A 26 -0.51 -5.53 24.00
CA GLU A 26 -0.09 -5.18 25.37
C GLU A 26 -0.79 -3.90 25.88
N GLY A 27 -1.05 -2.96 24.97
CA GLY A 27 -1.79 -1.74 25.26
C GLY A 27 -3.31 -1.91 25.42
N GLY A 28 -3.83 -3.12 25.24
CA GLY A 28 -5.24 -3.47 25.41
C GLY A 28 -6.11 -3.21 24.18
N ILE A 29 -7.17 -4.02 24.06
CA ILE A 29 -8.20 -3.88 23.05
C ILE A 29 -9.29 -2.92 23.53
N ASN A 30 -9.64 -1.95 22.70
CA ASN A 30 -10.79 -1.09 22.94
C ASN A 30 -12.08 -1.74 22.43
N TYR A 31 -12.82 -2.39 23.33
CA TYR A 31 -14.07 -3.07 22.99
C TYR A 31 -15.19 -2.15 22.52
N GLN A 32 -15.17 -0.85 22.85
CA GLN A 32 -16.11 0.11 22.26
C GLN A 32 -15.84 0.31 20.76
N GLY A 33 -14.57 0.33 20.37
CA GLY A 33 -14.15 0.33 18.97
C GLY A 33 -14.62 -0.92 18.23
N ILE A 34 -14.45 -2.10 18.84
CA ILE A 34 -14.98 -3.37 18.32
C ILE A 34 -16.51 -3.29 18.14
N GLN A 35 -17.23 -2.79 19.14
CA GLN A 35 -18.69 -2.72 19.09
C GLN A 35 -19.19 -1.80 17.97
N TYR A 36 -18.50 -0.68 17.72
CA TYR A 36 -18.82 0.21 16.60
C TYR A 36 -18.79 -0.53 15.26
N TYR A 37 -17.70 -1.24 14.96
CA TYR A 37 -17.57 -1.96 13.69
C TYR A 37 -18.53 -3.17 13.63
N LYS A 38 -18.78 -3.87 14.74
CA LYS A 38 -19.81 -4.92 14.78
C LYS A 38 -21.19 -4.38 14.42
N ASN A 39 -21.56 -3.21 14.96
CA ASN A 39 -22.85 -2.57 14.65
C ASN A 39 -22.93 -2.22 13.15
N LEU A 40 -21.88 -1.60 12.59
CA LEU A 40 -21.81 -1.27 11.17
C LEU A 40 -21.95 -2.52 10.29
N ILE A 41 -21.13 -3.56 10.54
CA ILE A 41 -21.13 -4.81 9.78
C ILE A 41 -22.50 -5.50 9.87
N ASN A 42 -23.09 -5.58 11.07
CA ASN A 42 -24.41 -6.17 11.25
C ASN A 42 -25.48 -5.42 10.45
N LEU A 43 -25.45 -4.08 10.48
CA LEU A 43 -26.41 -3.26 9.75
C LEU A 43 -26.25 -3.43 8.24
N LEU A 44 -25.03 -3.51 7.71
CA LEU A 44 -24.78 -3.80 6.30
C LEU A 44 -25.36 -5.15 5.89
N LYS A 45 -25.04 -6.22 6.63
CA LYS A 45 -25.52 -7.59 6.33
C LYS A 45 -27.04 -7.71 6.44
N GLN A 46 -27.66 -7.08 7.44
CA GLN A 46 -29.13 -7.02 7.57
C GLN A 46 -29.81 -6.34 6.38
N ASN A 47 -29.07 -5.47 5.69
CA ASN A 47 -29.54 -4.75 4.53
C ASN A 47 -29.11 -5.38 3.20
N GLY A 48 -28.49 -6.56 3.23
CA GLY A 48 -28.06 -7.28 2.03
C GLY A 48 -26.80 -6.70 1.38
N ILE A 49 -26.04 -5.86 2.10
CA ILE A 49 -24.83 -5.20 1.59
C ILE A 49 -23.60 -5.94 2.09
N GLU A 50 -22.73 -6.37 1.18
CA GLU A 50 -21.53 -7.13 1.52
C GLU A 50 -20.38 -6.20 1.99
N PRO A 51 -19.81 -6.42 3.19
CA PRO A 51 -18.69 -5.63 3.67
C PRO A 51 -17.38 -6.06 3.00
N TYR A 52 -16.68 -5.10 2.39
CA TYR A 52 -15.29 -5.22 1.96
C TYR A 52 -14.42 -4.38 2.89
N VAL A 53 -13.61 -5.03 3.72
CA VAL A 53 -12.92 -4.33 4.81
C VAL A 53 -11.45 -4.13 4.49
N THR A 54 -11.01 -2.88 4.55
CA THR A 54 -9.61 -2.51 4.52
C THR A 54 -9.06 -2.46 5.95
N ILE A 55 -8.02 -3.25 6.24
CA ILE A 55 -7.44 -3.33 7.59
C ILE A 55 -6.66 -2.05 7.89
N PHE A 56 -5.87 -1.54 6.94
CA PHE A 56 -5.11 -0.30 7.12
C PHE A 56 -5.32 0.68 5.98
N HIS A 57 -5.62 1.93 6.35
CA HIS A 57 -5.77 3.04 5.42
C HIS A 57 -5.07 4.28 5.98
N TRP A 58 -3.74 4.18 6.04
CA TRP A 58 -2.81 5.27 6.38
C TRP A 58 -2.95 5.82 7.80
N ASP A 59 -3.59 5.08 8.70
CA ASP A 59 -4.00 5.53 10.02
C ASP A 59 -3.16 4.91 11.15
N THR A 60 -1.84 4.87 10.93
CA THR A 60 -0.88 4.28 11.89
C THR A 60 -1.08 4.90 13.28
N PRO A 61 -1.22 4.11 14.36
CA PRO A 61 -1.32 4.66 15.70
C PRO A 61 -0.08 5.49 16.04
N GLN A 62 -0.28 6.75 16.44
CA GLN A 62 0.81 7.66 16.79
C GLN A 62 1.74 7.07 17.86
N ALA A 63 1.20 6.26 18.79
CA ALA A 63 2.00 5.56 19.79
C ALA A 63 3.11 4.67 19.18
N LEU A 64 2.89 4.05 18.01
CA LEU A 64 3.90 3.26 17.30
C LEU A 64 4.88 4.16 16.54
N GLN A 65 4.38 5.28 16.01
CA GLN A 65 5.22 6.31 15.39
C GLN A 65 6.21 6.88 16.40
N ASP A 66 5.76 7.22 17.60
CA ASP A 66 6.61 7.75 18.68
C ASP A 66 7.58 6.69 19.22
N LYS A 67 7.12 5.44 19.36
CA LYS A 67 7.91 4.35 19.97
C LYS A 67 9.07 3.88 19.11
N TYR A 68 8.90 3.81 17.79
CA TYR A 68 9.94 3.28 16.89
C TYR A 68 9.87 3.80 15.45
N GLY A 69 9.09 4.85 15.16
CA GLY A 69 8.97 5.41 13.83
C GLY A 69 7.97 4.69 12.91
N GLY A 70 7.04 3.90 13.48
CA GLY A 70 5.98 3.25 12.71
C GLY A 70 6.55 2.35 11.62
N PHE A 71 6.11 2.54 10.37
CA PHE A 71 6.53 1.72 9.24
C PHE A 71 8.00 1.87 8.83
N LEU A 72 8.77 2.81 9.42
CA LEU A 72 10.22 2.84 9.23
C LEU A 72 10.95 1.71 9.97
N SER A 73 10.28 1.02 10.90
CA SER A 73 10.85 -0.07 11.69
C SER A 73 10.19 -1.41 11.40
N ARG A 74 11.00 -2.45 11.28
CA ARG A 74 10.54 -3.84 11.09
C ARG A 74 9.61 -4.35 12.19
N ARG A 75 9.66 -3.73 13.37
CA ARG A 75 8.76 -4.03 14.51
C ARG A 75 7.28 -3.89 14.15
N ILE A 76 6.95 -2.98 13.22
CA ILE A 76 5.58 -2.74 12.75
C ILE A 76 4.92 -4.00 12.19
N VAL A 77 5.70 -4.93 11.62
CA VAL A 77 5.20 -6.15 11.00
C VAL A 77 4.40 -6.95 12.03
N LYS A 78 4.99 -7.19 13.21
CA LYS A 78 4.33 -7.93 14.29
C LYS A 78 3.10 -7.19 14.80
N ASP A 79 3.22 -5.89 15.09
CA ASP A 79 2.13 -5.12 15.68
C ASP A 79 0.94 -5.00 14.71
N TYR A 80 1.20 -4.90 13.40
CA TYR A 80 0.17 -4.96 12.36
C TYR A 80 -0.45 -6.34 12.24
N THR A 81 0.34 -7.42 12.29
CA THR A 81 -0.20 -8.79 12.26
C THR A 81 -1.10 -9.06 13.47
N ASP A 82 -0.72 -8.58 14.65
CA ASP A 82 -1.54 -8.67 15.86
C ASP A 82 -2.85 -7.88 15.71
N PHE A 83 -2.81 -6.68 15.13
CA PHE A 83 -4.01 -5.90 14.82
C PHE A 83 -4.94 -6.63 13.82
N ALA A 84 -4.39 -7.17 12.74
CA ALA A 84 -5.15 -7.94 11.76
C ALA A 84 -5.79 -9.19 12.41
N LYS A 85 -5.07 -9.86 13.30
CA LYS A 85 -5.59 -11.00 14.08
C LYS A 85 -6.83 -10.61 14.88
N VAL A 86 -6.80 -9.48 15.60
CA VAL A 86 -7.95 -8.94 16.35
C VAL A 86 -9.14 -8.69 15.41
N CYS A 87 -8.88 -8.14 14.22
CA CYS A 87 -9.91 -7.94 13.21
C CYS A 87 -10.55 -9.27 12.75
N PHE A 88 -9.74 -10.28 12.42
CA PHE A 88 -10.24 -11.58 12.00
C PHE A 88 -11.05 -12.28 13.10
N GLU A 89 -10.56 -12.26 14.35
CA GLU A 89 -11.23 -12.89 15.49
C GLU A 89 -12.58 -12.26 15.84
N HIS A 90 -12.73 -10.95 15.64
CA HIS A 90 -13.95 -10.23 16.03
C HIS A 90 -14.95 -9.97 14.91
N PHE A 91 -14.51 -10.02 13.65
CA PHE A 91 -15.35 -9.66 12.51
C PHE A 91 -15.37 -10.72 11.39
N GLY A 92 -14.45 -11.70 11.41
CA GLY A 92 -14.30 -12.71 10.36
C GLY A 92 -15.48 -13.66 10.19
N ASP A 93 -16.38 -13.75 11.18
CA ASP A 93 -17.63 -14.51 11.06
C ASP A 93 -18.60 -13.90 10.04
N LYS A 94 -18.51 -12.59 9.79
CA LYS A 94 -19.41 -11.85 8.87
C LYS A 94 -18.70 -11.14 7.73
N VAL A 95 -17.40 -10.90 7.87
CA VAL A 95 -16.57 -10.26 6.84
C VAL A 95 -15.72 -11.31 6.15
N LYS A 96 -15.98 -11.48 4.85
CA LYS A 96 -15.30 -12.47 4.01
C LYS A 96 -14.28 -11.86 3.07
N ASN A 97 -14.29 -10.54 2.89
CA ASN A 97 -13.48 -9.84 1.89
C ASN A 97 -12.58 -8.82 2.57
N TRP A 98 -11.27 -9.07 2.53
CA TRP A 98 -10.27 -8.28 3.24
C TRP A 98 -9.23 -7.67 2.30
N PHE A 99 -8.94 -6.39 2.49
CA PHE A 99 -7.76 -5.73 1.95
C PHE A 99 -6.83 -5.39 3.10
N THR A 100 -5.61 -5.92 3.07
CA THR A 100 -4.60 -5.64 4.10
C THR A 100 -4.22 -4.16 4.09
N PHE A 101 -3.80 -3.66 2.93
CA PHE A 101 -3.39 -2.28 2.73
C PHE A 101 -4.18 -1.61 1.60
N ASN A 102 -4.42 -0.31 1.76
CA ASN A 102 -4.84 0.59 0.69
C ASN A 102 -3.64 1.41 0.20
N GLU A 103 -3.42 1.43 -1.11
CA GLU A 103 -2.51 2.32 -1.83
C GLU A 103 -1.12 2.40 -1.17
N PRO A 104 -0.41 1.27 -1.06
CA PRO A 104 0.88 1.24 -0.39
C PRO A 104 1.95 2.05 -1.15
N HIS A 105 1.80 2.24 -2.47
CA HIS A 105 2.65 3.13 -3.25
C HIS A 105 2.44 4.59 -2.83
N ILE A 106 1.21 5.11 -2.86
CA ILE A 106 0.93 6.48 -2.37
C ILE A 106 1.37 6.67 -0.92
N PHE A 107 1.07 5.72 -0.03
CA PHE A 107 1.46 5.83 1.38
C PHE A 107 2.97 5.97 1.54
N SER A 108 3.75 5.09 0.88
CA SER A 108 5.21 5.12 0.95
C SER A 108 5.77 6.40 0.34
N SER A 109 5.25 6.78 -0.83
CA SER A 109 5.75 7.89 -1.63
C SER A 109 5.42 9.25 -1.02
N PHE A 110 4.19 9.48 -0.60
CA PHE A 110 3.76 10.81 -0.16
C PHE A 110 4.03 11.04 1.33
N SER A 111 4.16 9.98 2.13
CA SER A 111 4.40 10.12 3.57
C SER A 111 5.89 10.24 3.92
N TYR A 112 6.77 9.65 3.09
CA TYR A 112 8.21 9.55 3.34
C TYR A 112 9.10 10.00 2.16
N GLY A 113 8.52 10.27 0.99
CA GLY A 113 9.22 10.83 -0.18
C GLY A 113 9.00 12.33 -0.26
N THR A 114 7.82 12.76 -0.68
CA THR A 114 7.46 14.20 -0.76
C THR A 114 7.10 14.79 0.60
N GLY A 115 6.64 13.96 1.55
CA GLY A 115 6.21 14.38 2.88
C GLY A 115 4.92 15.19 2.88
N GLY A 116 4.08 15.06 1.85
CA GLY A 116 2.75 15.68 1.78
C GLY A 116 1.70 15.00 2.66
N HIS A 117 1.92 13.73 3.03
CA HIS A 117 1.05 12.96 3.95
C HIS A 117 1.74 12.69 5.28
N ALA A 118 0.97 12.42 6.34
CA ALA A 118 1.51 12.06 7.65
C ALA A 118 2.38 10.79 7.57
N PRO A 119 3.57 10.76 8.20
CA PRO A 119 4.06 11.70 9.21
C PRO A 119 4.75 12.96 8.66
N GLY A 120 4.77 13.16 7.34
CA GLY A 120 5.25 14.38 6.69
C GLY A 120 6.76 14.45 6.58
N ARG A 121 7.42 13.32 6.28
CA ARG A 121 8.88 13.20 6.23
C ARG A 121 9.42 13.33 4.81
N CYS A 122 10.55 14.01 4.68
CA CYS A 122 11.31 14.15 3.44
C CYS A 122 12.79 14.44 3.74
N SER A 123 13.64 14.44 2.71
CA SER A 123 15.06 14.77 2.80
C SER A 123 15.32 16.19 3.36
N PRO A 124 16.50 16.42 3.98
CA PRO A 124 16.95 17.77 4.34
C PRO A 124 16.92 18.72 3.14
N GLY A 125 16.44 19.94 3.37
CA GLY A 125 16.23 20.94 2.32
C GLY A 125 14.89 20.83 1.58
N GLY A 126 14.08 19.81 1.85
CA GLY A 126 12.69 19.72 1.38
C GLY A 126 11.73 20.65 2.13
N THR A 127 10.53 20.85 1.58
CA THR A 127 9.50 21.76 2.11
C THR A 127 8.41 21.05 2.94
N CYS A 128 8.64 19.79 3.32
CA CYS A 128 7.68 19.02 4.13
C CYS A 128 7.72 19.43 5.61
N ALA A 129 6.79 18.89 6.40
CA ALA A 129 6.69 19.18 7.84
C ALA A 129 7.92 18.71 8.65
N ILE A 130 8.56 17.61 8.26
CA ILE A 130 9.70 17.00 8.96
C ILE A 130 10.83 16.70 7.96
N PRO A 131 11.65 17.71 7.57
CA PRO A 131 12.72 17.57 6.59
C PRO A 131 14.00 16.94 7.21
N HIS A 132 13.83 15.82 7.89
CA HIS A 132 14.88 15.06 8.59
C HIS A 132 14.82 13.56 8.25
N GLY A 133 14.28 13.22 7.08
CA GLY A 133 14.23 11.87 6.53
C GLY A 133 15.21 11.68 5.38
N ASP A 134 14.93 10.67 4.57
CA ASP A 134 15.66 10.40 3.33
C ASP A 134 14.64 9.97 2.27
N SER A 135 14.26 10.94 1.43
CA SER A 135 13.30 10.76 0.33
C SER A 135 13.79 9.78 -0.74
N LEU A 136 15.02 9.27 -0.65
CA LEU A 136 15.57 8.26 -1.55
C LEU A 136 15.61 6.85 -0.93
N SER A 137 15.35 6.71 0.37
CA SER A 137 15.50 5.41 1.07
C SER A 137 14.31 5.07 1.95
N GLU A 138 13.71 6.04 2.63
CA GLU A 138 12.58 5.81 3.53
C GLU A 138 11.34 5.25 2.83
N PRO A 139 10.94 5.71 1.62
CA PRO A 139 9.81 5.11 0.89
C PRO A 139 9.99 3.60 0.66
N TYR A 140 11.19 3.14 0.25
CA TYR A 140 11.43 1.72 0.03
C TYR A 140 11.48 0.92 1.32
N ARG A 141 12.02 1.49 2.41
CA ARG A 141 12.03 0.82 3.72
C ARG A 141 10.60 0.63 4.24
N VAL A 142 9.75 1.65 4.10
CA VAL A 142 8.32 1.59 4.45
C VAL A 142 7.60 0.58 3.56
N GLY A 143 7.75 0.68 2.24
CA GLY A 143 7.16 -0.26 1.28
C GLY A 143 7.55 -1.71 1.54
N HIS A 144 8.82 -1.95 1.91
CA HIS A 144 9.29 -3.27 2.30
C HIS A 144 8.59 -3.80 3.54
N HIS A 145 8.46 -3.00 4.61
CA HIS A 145 7.75 -3.43 5.82
C HIS A 145 6.25 -3.63 5.59
N LEU A 146 5.60 -2.86 4.70
CA LEU A 146 4.21 -3.11 4.28
C LEU A 146 4.08 -4.48 3.61
N LEU A 147 4.98 -4.83 2.69
CA LEU A 147 4.96 -6.13 2.02
C LEU A 147 5.21 -7.30 2.99
N LEU A 148 6.16 -7.15 3.92
CA LEU A 148 6.37 -8.16 4.96
C LEU A 148 5.13 -8.32 5.86
N ALA A 149 4.53 -7.21 6.28
CA ALA A 149 3.31 -7.20 7.07
C ALA A 149 2.13 -7.84 6.32
N HIS A 150 2.01 -7.57 5.01
CA HIS A 150 1.02 -8.19 4.13
C HIS A 150 1.22 -9.71 4.09
N ALA A 151 2.44 -10.18 3.84
CA ALA A 151 2.76 -11.59 3.74
C ALA A 151 2.43 -12.36 5.04
N GLU A 152 2.80 -11.80 6.20
CA GLU A 152 2.46 -12.40 7.50
C GLU A 152 0.94 -12.45 7.74
N VAL A 153 0.21 -11.39 7.39
CA VAL A 153 -1.25 -11.34 7.56
C VAL A 153 -1.99 -12.25 6.59
N ALA A 154 -1.58 -12.30 5.33
CA ALA A 154 -2.14 -13.21 4.34
C ALA A 154 -1.89 -14.67 4.73
N ASN A 155 -0.69 -14.98 5.23
CA ASN A 155 -0.35 -16.30 5.72
C ASN A 155 -1.16 -16.67 6.98
N LEU A 156 -1.32 -15.74 7.93
CA LEU A 156 -2.19 -15.90 9.10
C LEU A 156 -3.64 -16.17 8.68
N TYR A 157 -4.17 -15.41 7.72
CA TYR A 157 -5.57 -15.52 7.30
C TYR A 157 -5.91 -16.90 6.71
N LYS A 158 -4.94 -17.67 6.20
CA LYS A 158 -5.15 -19.04 5.72
C LYS A 158 -5.86 -19.91 6.77
N SER A 159 -5.55 -19.77 8.06
CA SER A 159 -6.23 -20.54 9.12
C SER A 159 -7.64 -20.03 9.43
N TYR A 160 -7.94 -18.76 9.16
CA TYR A 160 -9.25 -18.14 9.40
C TYR A 160 -10.25 -18.37 8.27
N LYS A 161 -9.77 -18.70 7.05
CA LYS A 161 -10.63 -19.00 5.90
C LYS A 161 -10.86 -20.49 5.61
N VAL A 162 -10.38 -21.39 6.47
CA VAL A 162 -10.60 -22.83 6.29
C VAL A 162 -12.10 -23.14 6.33
N GLY A 163 -12.60 -23.78 5.27
CA GLY A 163 -14.03 -24.12 5.15
C GLY A 163 -14.95 -22.94 4.85
N THR A 164 -14.40 -21.78 4.50
CA THR A 164 -15.16 -20.59 4.08
C THR A 164 -14.73 -20.12 2.69
N ASP A 165 -15.51 -19.20 2.11
CA ASP A 165 -15.24 -18.47 0.87
C ASP A 165 -14.47 -17.16 1.12
N GLY A 166 -13.73 -17.08 2.24
CA GLY A 166 -12.97 -15.90 2.62
C GLY A 166 -11.83 -15.58 1.63
N ARG A 167 -11.69 -14.31 1.26
CA ARG A 167 -10.67 -13.78 0.35
C ARG A 167 -9.89 -12.63 0.98
N ILE A 168 -8.59 -12.59 0.73
CA ILE A 168 -7.70 -11.51 1.17
C ILE A 168 -6.84 -10.96 0.03
N GLY A 169 -6.50 -9.69 0.08
CA GLY A 169 -5.66 -9.04 -0.93
C GLY A 169 -5.12 -7.68 -0.48
N MET A 170 -4.77 -6.85 -1.46
CA MET A 170 -4.47 -5.42 -1.32
C MET A 170 -5.29 -4.61 -2.32
N ALA A 171 -5.50 -3.33 -2.02
CA ALA A 171 -5.98 -2.36 -2.99
C ALA A 171 -4.80 -1.48 -3.40
N LEU A 172 -4.48 -1.46 -4.69
CA LEU A 172 -3.34 -0.74 -5.26
C LEU A 172 -3.85 0.51 -5.96
N ASP A 173 -3.23 1.66 -5.70
CA ASP A 173 -3.39 2.81 -6.59
C ASP A 173 -2.75 2.48 -7.93
N VAL A 174 -3.44 2.82 -9.01
CA VAL A 174 -2.92 2.60 -10.34
C VAL A 174 -3.24 3.78 -11.24
N MET A 175 -2.20 4.30 -11.87
CA MET A 175 -2.32 5.09 -13.09
C MET A 175 -1.97 4.21 -14.27
N TYR A 176 -2.66 4.41 -15.39
CA TYR A 176 -2.17 3.87 -16.65
C TYR A 176 -1.23 4.88 -17.32
N PHE A 177 -0.28 4.38 -18.10
CA PHE A 177 0.72 5.20 -18.77
C PHE A 177 0.68 4.94 -20.26
N GLU A 178 0.61 6.01 -21.04
CA GLU A 178 0.88 5.98 -22.49
C GLU A 178 2.31 6.46 -22.74
N PRO A 179 3.01 5.96 -23.78
CA PRO A 179 4.28 6.56 -24.18
C PRO A 179 4.03 7.98 -24.70
N TYR A 180 4.90 8.93 -24.37
CA TYR A 180 4.73 10.33 -24.79
C TYR A 180 4.74 10.51 -26.32
N ASP A 181 5.67 9.81 -26.98
CA ASP A 181 5.70 9.57 -28.42
C ASP A 181 5.65 8.05 -28.71
N GLU A 182 4.55 7.60 -29.33
CA GLU A 182 4.32 6.20 -29.71
C GLU A 182 5.31 5.67 -30.75
N GLU A 183 6.00 6.53 -31.49
CA GLU A 183 6.96 6.11 -32.51
C GLU A 183 8.33 5.77 -31.90
N THR A 184 8.62 6.25 -30.68
CA THR A 184 9.91 6.01 -30.02
C THR A 184 9.87 4.75 -29.15
N PHE A 185 10.88 3.89 -29.30
CA PHE A 185 11.03 2.73 -28.40
C PHE A 185 11.45 3.16 -26.99
N LEU A 186 12.04 4.35 -26.84
CA LEU A 186 12.50 4.90 -25.56
C LEU A 186 11.30 5.26 -24.66
N ASP A 187 10.27 5.90 -25.21
CA ASP A 187 9.06 6.22 -24.44
C ASP A 187 8.23 4.97 -24.14
N LYS A 188 8.24 3.96 -25.02
CA LYS A 188 7.68 2.64 -24.73
C LYS A 188 8.38 1.98 -23.53
N GLN A 189 9.71 2.10 -23.43
CA GLN A 189 10.45 1.62 -22.25
C GLN A 189 10.19 2.49 -21.02
N ALA A 190 10.02 3.81 -21.16
CA ALA A 190 9.65 4.69 -20.06
C ALA A 190 8.27 4.35 -19.49
N ARG A 191 7.30 4.01 -20.35
CA ARG A 191 6.00 3.49 -19.94
C ARG A 191 6.12 2.24 -19.07
N GLU A 192 6.88 1.22 -19.51
CA GLU A 192 7.07 0.00 -18.71
C GLU A 192 7.66 0.30 -17.33
N ARG A 193 8.67 1.16 -17.28
CA ARG A 193 9.27 1.57 -15.99
C ARG A 193 8.27 2.34 -15.12
N ALA A 194 7.44 3.20 -15.69
CA ALA A 194 6.39 3.92 -14.95
C ALA A 194 5.36 2.95 -14.35
N ILE A 195 4.94 1.93 -15.11
CA ILE A 195 4.05 0.86 -14.62
C ILE A 195 4.75 0.06 -13.51
N ASP A 196 6.02 -0.30 -13.68
CA ASP A 196 6.79 -1.04 -12.67
C ASP A 196 6.90 -0.25 -11.36
N PHE A 197 7.16 1.05 -11.41
CA PHE A 197 7.27 1.87 -10.20
C PHE A 197 5.92 2.16 -9.53
N ASN A 198 4.83 2.30 -10.30
CA ASN A 198 3.51 2.59 -9.75
C ASN A 198 2.77 1.32 -9.28
N LEU A 199 2.59 0.34 -10.18
CA LEU A 199 1.86 -0.90 -9.91
C LEU A 199 2.80 -2.04 -9.50
N GLY A 200 3.88 -2.24 -10.27
CA GLY A 200 4.80 -3.38 -10.11
C GLY A 200 5.45 -3.45 -8.73
N TRP A 201 5.75 -2.28 -8.13
CA TRP A 201 6.40 -2.18 -6.82
C TRP A 201 5.70 -3.01 -5.75
N PHE A 202 4.37 -3.06 -5.73
CA PHE A 202 3.61 -3.86 -4.76
C PHE A 202 2.92 -5.08 -5.37
N MET A 203 2.62 -5.07 -6.66
CA MET A 203 1.99 -6.21 -7.34
C MET A 203 2.96 -7.36 -7.60
N GLU A 204 4.19 -7.07 -8.03
CA GLU A 204 5.12 -8.10 -8.44
C GLU A 204 5.72 -8.90 -7.26
N PRO A 205 5.99 -8.29 -6.08
CA PRO A 205 6.36 -9.05 -4.89
C PRO A 205 5.31 -10.08 -4.47
N VAL A 206 4.02 -9.75 -4.52
CA VAL A 206 2.96 -10.70 -4.14
C VAL A 206 2.64 -11.70 -5.25
N PHE A 207 3.02 -11.40 -6.49
CA PHE A 207 2.90 -12.32 -7.62
C PHE A 207 4.04 -13.36 -7.66
N ARG A 208 5.30 -12.91 -7.55
CA ARG A 208 6.50 -13.75 -7.75
C ARG A 208 7.57 -13.64 -6.68
N GLY A 209 7.30 -12.97 -5.56
CA GLY A 209 8.19 -12.95 -4.39
C GLY A 209 9.33 -11.93 -4.46
N ASP A 210 9.41 -11.08 -5.48
CA ASP A 210 10.42 -10.03 -5.55
C ASP A 210 9.94 -8.80 -6.35
N TYR A 211 10.61 -7.67 -6.16
CA TYR A 211 10.33 -6.41 -6.86
C TYR A 211 10.61 -6.50 -8.37
N PRO A 212 10.04 -5.60 -9.18
CA PRO A 212 10.38 -5.46 -10.60
C PRO A 212 11.89 -5.36 -10.83
N PHE A 213 12.35 -5.97 -11.92
CA PHE A 213 13.77 -5.94 -12.28
C PHE A 213 14.25 -4.51 -12.56
N SER A 214 13.42 -3.69 -13.21
CA SER A 214 13.68 -2.27 -13.46
C SER A 214 13.92 -1.50 -12.15
N MET A 215 13.11 -1.73 -11.12
CA MET A 215 13.32 -1.14 -9.80
C MET A 215 14.61 -1.64 -9.16
N ARG A 216 14.88 -2.95 -9.18
CA ARG A 216 16.13 -3.52 -8.64
C ARG A 216 17.36 -2.89 -9.30
N SER A 217 17.35 -2.73 -10.63
CA SER A 217 18.49 -2.19 -11.38
C SER A 217 18.70 -0.69 -11.18
N LEU A 218 17.63 0.09 -11.08
CA LEU A 218 17.71 1.56 -10.93
C LEU A 218 17.88 2.00 -9.47
N VAL A 219 17.28 1.28 -8.53
CA VAL A 219 17.30 1.64 -7.11
C VAL A 219 18.54 1.08 -6.40
N GLY A 220 18.94 -0.15 -6.75
CA GLY A 220 20.06 -0.84 -6.14
C GLY A 220 19.91 -1.02 -4.62
N ASN A 221 20.97 -0.70 -3.87
CA ASN A 221 21.09 -0.99 -2.44
C ASN A 221 20.04 -0.29 -1.54
N ARG A 222 19.31 0.71 -2.06
CA ARG A 222 18.23 1.38 -1.33
C ARG A 222 16.95 0.54 -1.30
N LEU A 223 16.81 -0.45 -2.18
CA LEU A 223 15.69 -1.38 -2.23
C LEU A 223 16.06 -2.66 -1.46
N PRO A 224 15.44 -2.93 -0.30
CA PRO A 224 15.82 -4.10 0.50
C PRO A 224 15.60 -5.43 -0.24
N TYR A 225 16.33 -6.47 0.16
CA TYR A 225 16.10 -7.84 -0.31
C TYR A 225 15.19 -8.59 0.66
N PHE A 226 14.28 -9.38 0.11
CA PHE A 226 13.53 -10.37 0.88
C PHE A 226 14.42 -11.58 1.17
N ARG A 227 14.35 -12.10 2.39
CA ARG A 227 14.86 -13.44 2.71
C ARG A 227 13.99 -14.50 2.06
N ASP A 228 14.52 -15.71 1.91
CA ASP A 228 13.80 -16.79 1.23
C ASP A 228 12.49 -17.16 1.94
N ASP A 229 12.46 -17.15 3.28
CA ASP A 229 11.22 -17.35 4.06
C ASP A 229 10.18 -16.24 3.85
N GLU A 230 10.62 -15.02 3.54
CA GLU A 230 9.73 -13.90 3.24
C GLU A 230 9.17 -14.00 1.82
N LYS A 231 10.01 -14.39 0.85
CA LYS A 231 9.60 -14.61 -0.54
C LYS A 231 8.52 -15.69 -0.62
N GLU A 232 8.73 -16.82 0.06
CA GLU A 232 7.78 -17.93 0.08
C GLU A 232 6.41 -17.52 0.61
N LYS A 233 6.36 -16.63 1.60
CA LYS A 233 5.09 -16.10 2.13
C LYS A 233 4.45 -15.05 1.22
N LEU A 234 5.23 -14.33 0.43
CA LEU A 234 4.75 -13.31 -0.50
C LEU A 234 4.15 -13.90 -1.77
N VAL A 235 4.78 -14.95 -2.32
CA VAL A 235 4.30 -15.57 -3.57
C VAL A 235 2.85 -16.03 -3.41
N HIS A 236 1.97 -15.51 -4.26
CA HIS A 236 0.53 -15.78 -4.26
C HIS A 236 -0.15 -15.47 -2.91
N SER A 237 0.30 -14.43 -2.21
CA SER A 237 -0.29 -13.99 -0.93
C SER A 237 -1.62 -13.23 -1.07
N TYR A 238 -2.38 -13.49 -2.12
CA TYR A 238 -3.64 -12.82 -2.42
C TYR A 238 -4.64 -13.79 -3.10
N ASP A 239 -5.92 -13.58 -2.84
CA ASP A 239 -7.05 -14.23 -3.51
C ASP A 239 -7.74 -13.27 -4.50
N MET A 240 -7.55 -11.96 -4.30
CA MET A 240 -8.15 -10.88 -5.09
C MET A 240 -7.26 -9.62 -5.02
N MET A 241 -7.38 -8.74 -6.00
CA MET A 241 -6.73 -7.43 -6.00
C MET A 241 -7.76 -6.32 -6.25
N GLY A 242 -7.65 -5.23 -5.51
CA GLY A 242 -8.36 -3.99 -5.79
C GLY A 242 -7.47 -3.04 -6.60
N LEU A 243 -8.05 -2.37 -7.59
CA LEU A 243 -7.39 -1.31 -8.36
C LEU A 243 -8.13 0.00 -8.10
N ASN A 244 -7.45 0.95 -7.46
CA ASN A 244 -7.95 2.30 -7.27
C ASN A 244 -7.45 3.14 -8.45
N TYR A 245 -8.25 3.18 -9.52
CA TYR A 245 -7.93 3.90 -10.75
C TYR A 245 -8.64 5.24 -10.79
N TYR A 246 -7.90 6.30 -11.14
CA TYR A 246 -8.44 7.66 -11.25
C TYR A 246 -8.09 8.34 -12.58
N THR A 247 -6.87 8.14 -13.09
CA THR A 247 -6.37 8.86 -14.27
C THR A 247 -5.22 8.12 -14.94
N SER A 248 -4.72 8.70 -16.04
CA SER A 248 -3.57 8.24 -16.82
C SER A 248 -2.64 9.39 -17.13
N MET A 249 -1.37 9.08 -17.39
CA MET A 249 -0.33 10.06 -17.73
C MET A 249 0.47 9.60 -18.96
N PHE A 250 1.18 10.52 -19.60
CA PHE A 250 2.21 10.17 -20.59
C PHE A 250 3.57 9.98 -19.93
N ALA A 251 4.31 8.97 -20.34
CA ALA A 251 5.68 8.69 -19.90
C ALA A 251 6.67 9.06 -21.02
N GLU A 252 7.50 10.06 -20.77
CA GLU A 252 8.57 10.52 -21.67
C GLU A 252 9.93 10.07 -21.12
N HIS A 253 10.78 9.47 -21.94
CA HIS A 253 12.11 9.04 -21.53
C HIS A 253 13.01 10.22 -21.13
N ILE A 254 13.83 10.01 -20.11
CA ILE A 254 14.93 10.90 -19.74
C ILE A 254 16.25 10.13 -19.89
N ASP A 255 17.17 10.68 -20.68
CA ASP A 255 18.50 10.11 -20.87
C ASP A 255 19.29 10.02 -19.56
N LEU A 256 20.04 8.93 -19.41
CA LEU A 256 21.00 8.78 -18.33
C LEU A 256 22.09 9.86 -18.46
N SER A 257 22.30 10.66 -17.41
CA SER A 257 23.42 11.59 -17.35
C SER A 257 24.22 11.40 -16.07
N SER A 258 25.55 11.53 -16.16
CA SER A 258 26.46 11.31 -15.04
C SER A 258 26.31 12.30 -13.89
N GLY A 259 25.63 13.43 -14.14
CA GLY A 259 25.33 14.45 -13.13
C GLY A 259 23.93 14.37 -12.52
N PHE A 260 23.07 13.45 -13.00
CA PHE A 260 21.71 13.34 -12.50
C PHE A 260 21.67 12.52 -11.20
N SER A 261 21.14 13.14 -10.15
CA SER A 261 20.75 12.46 -8.92
C SER A 261 19.30 12.81 -8.63
N PRO A 262 18.39 11.81 -8.48
CA PRO A 262 17.03 12.12 -8.08
C PRO A 262 17.02 12.74 -6.69
N MET A 263 16.12 13.70 -6.47
CA MET A 263 15.87 14.29 -5.15
C MET A 263 14.83 13.49 -4.36
N VAL A 264 13.92 12.84 -5.09
CA VAL A 264 12.83 12.01 -4.60
C VAL A 264 12.69 10.85 -5.60
N ASN A 265 12.37 9.66 -5.13
CA ASN A 265 12.34 8.44 -5.95
C ASN A 265 11.02 7.66 -5.83
N THR A 266 9.95 8.42 -5.69
CA THR A 266 8.58 7.91 -5.65
C THR A 266 8.17 7.29 -6.98
N GLU A 267 8.84 7.66 -8.06
CA GLU A 267 8.58 7.26 -9.44
C GLU A 267 9.91 6.90 -10.13
N ASP A 268 9.83 6.39 -11.37
CA ASP A 268 11.01 6.20 -12.21
C ASP A 268 11.73 7.53 -12.42
N SER A 269 12.99 7.61 -12.00
CA SER A 269 13.79 8.83 -12.12
C SER A 269 14.22 9.12 -13.57
N TYR A 270 14.02 8.16 -14.49
CA TYR A 270 14.35 8.28 -15.91
C TYR A 270 13.11 8.25 -16.83
N ALA A 271 11.96 8.59 -16.26
CA ALA A 271 10.73 8.89 -16.98
C ALA A 271 10.12 10.19 -16.44
N ARG A 272 9.76 11.11 -17.33
CA ARG A 272 8.96 12.27 -16.99
C ARG A 272 7.50 11.91 -17.19
N LEU A 273 6.71 11.99 -16.12
CA LEU A 273 5.27 11.78 -16.17
C LEU A 273 4.59 13.13 -16.42
N THR A 274 3.88 13.26 -17.54
CA THR A 274 3.28 14.54 -17.97
C THR A 274 1.91 14.39 -18.60
N CYS A 275 1.14 15.47 -18.62
CA CYS A 275 -0.03 15.62 -19.48
C CYS A 275 0.42 16.12 -20.87
N LYS A 276 -0.25 15.65 -21.93
CA LYS A 276 -0.10 16.19 -23.28
C LYS A 276 -1.32 17.07 -23.58
N ASN A 277 -1.10 18.33 -23.94
CA ASN A 277 -2.18 19.13 -24.50
C ASN A 277 -2.42 18.63 -25.93
N ILE A 278 -3.38 17.72 -26.08
CA ILE A 278 -3.90 17.37 -27.40
C ILE A 278 -4.78 18.54 -27.83
N VAL A 279 -4.17 19.56 -28.44
CA VAL A 279 -4.94 20.52 -29.22
C VAL A 279 -5.43 19.73 -30.42
N GLY A 280 -6.73 19.47 -30.49
CA GLY A 280 -7.32 18.76 -31.63
C GLY A 280 -7.09 19.56 -32.91
N ASP A 281 -6.47 18.92 -33.90
CA ASP A 281 -6.43 19.40 -35.28
C ASP A 281 -7.82 19.38 -35.93
#